data_AF-C0ESX2-F1
#
_entry.id   AF-C0ESX2-F1
#
_cell.length_a   1.000
_cell.length_b   1.000
_cell.length_c   1.000
_cell.angle_alpha   90.00
_cell.angle_beta   90.00
_cell.angle_gamma   90.00
#
_symmetry.space_group_name_H-M   'P 1'
#
loop_
_entity.id
_entity.type
_entity.pdbx_description
1 polymer ?
#
loop_
_entity_poly.entity_id
_entity_poly.type
_entity_poly.pdbx_seq_one_letter_code
_entity_poly.pdbx_strand_id
1 'polypeptide(L)' 'MLSCNGIVLNYAFVMYNKSISKIDIVQNIAKELPVPPVMFYFFCDCWYVSEKIINTFAVKGFHTISV' A
#
# COMPACT_ATOMS: atom_id res chain seq x y z
N MET A 1 -5.62 -7.06 14.59
CA MET A 1 -6.93 -7.18 13.92
C MET A 1 -7.44 -5.78 13.64
N LEU A 2 -7.61 -5.41 12.37
CA LEU A 2 -8.23 -4.14 11.97
C LEU A 2 -9.74 -4.33 11.92
N SER A 3 -10.42 -3.95 13.01
CA SER A 3 -11.87 -4.09 13.15
C SER A 3 -12.52 -2.85 13.73
N CYS A 4 -13.66 -2.43 13.18
CA CYS A 4 -14.47 -1.34 13.71
C CYS A 4 -15.95 -1.64 13.45
N ASN A 5 -16.82 -1.41 14.45
CA ASN A 5 -18.28 -1.62 14.36
C ASN A 5 -18.70 -3.00 13.79
N GLY A 6 -17.99 -4.06 14.17
CA GLY A 6 -18.26 -5.43 13.69
C GLY A 6 -17.76 -5.75 12.28
N ILE A 7 -17.16 -4.78 11.57
CA ILE A 7 -16.48 -5.00 10.29
C ILE A 7 -15.03 -5.38 10.58
N VAL A 8 -14.57 -6.47 9.99
CA VAL A 8 -13.16 -6.90 10.02
C VAL A 8 -12.60 -6.74 8.62
N LEU A 9 -11.58 -5.91 8.47
CA LEU A 9 -10.91 -5.72 7.19
C LEU A 9 -9.88 -6.83 6.97
N ASN A 10 -9.70 -7.24 5.72
CA ASN A 10 -8.57 -8.07 5.34
C ASN A 10 -7.27 -7.31 5.57
N TYR A 11 -6.33 -7.94 6.27
CA TYR A 11 -5.02 -7.36 6.52
C TYR A 11 -3.94 -8.44 6.48
N ALA A 12 -2.71 -8.03 6.17
CA ALA A 12 -1.53 -8.88 6.22
C ALA A 12 -0.42 -8.16 7.01
N PHE A 13 0.40 -8.92 7.74
CA PHE A 13 1.61 -8.41 8.37
C PHE A 13 2.81 -8.84 7.55
N VAL A 14 3.59 -7.86 7.08
CA VAL A 14 4.87 -8.11 6.40
C VAL A 14 5.99 -7.74 7.35
N MET A 15 6.77 -8.74 7.79
CA MET A 15 7.95 -8.48 8.62
C MET A 15 9.04 -7.78 7.82
N TYR A 16 9.66 -6.76 8.41
CA TYR A 16 10.70 -6.00 7.73
C TYR A 16 11.97 -6.84 7.52
N ASN A 17 12.28 -7.13 6.26
CA ASN A 17 13.55 -7.72 5.86
C ASN A 17 14.60 -6.63 5.69
N LYS A 18 15.58 -6.57 6.60
CA LYS A 18 16.65 -5.55 6.60
C LYS A 18 17.60 -5.62 5.40
N SER A 19 17.57 -6.71 4.62
CA SER A 19 18.35 -6.84 3.38
C SER A 19 17.75 -6.08 2.20
N ILE A 20 16.53 -5.56 2.33
CA ILE A 20 15.78 -4.86 1.28
C ILE A 20 15.26 -3.54 1.85
N SER A 21 15.20 -2.47 1.05
CA SER A 21 14.66 -1.21 1.54
C SER A 21 13.15 -1.32 1.80
N LYS A 22 12.62 -0.54 2.75
CA LYS A 22 11.17 -0.47 3.00
C LYS A 22 10.40 -0.03 1.74
N ILE A 23 11.01 0.84 0.93
CA ILE A 23 10.42 1.32 -0.33
C ILE A 23 10.24 0.16 -1.30
N ASP A 24 11.28 -0.67 -1.50
CA ASP A 24 11.20 -1.80 -2.43
C ASP A 24 10.18 -2.85 -1.97
N ILE A 25 10.08 -3.08 -0.66
CA ILE A 25 9.05 -3.96 -0.08
C ILE A 25 7.66 -3.45 -0.44
N VAL A 26 7.38 -2.16 -0.24
CA VAL A 26 6.09 -1.55 -0.57
C VAL A 26 5.81 -1.58 -2.07
N GLN A 27 6.81 -1.34 -2.92
CA GLN A 27 6.66 -1.44 -4.37
C GLN A 27 6.33 -2.86 -4.82
N ASN A 28 6.93 -3.88 -4.20
CA ASN A 28 6.62 -5.28 -4.51
C ASN A 28 5.19 -5.64 -4.11
N ILE A 29 4.75 -5.21 -2.92
CA ILE A 29 3.35 -5.36 -2.50
C ILE A 29 2.40 -4.71 -3.51
N ALA A 30 2.67 -3.47 -3.93
CA ALA A 30 1.85 -2.78 -4.93
C ALA A 30 1.75 -3.56 -6.25
N LYS A 31 2.82 -4.21 -6.69
CA LYS A 31 2.84 -5.01 -7.93
C LYS A 31 2.02 -6.29 -7.81
N GLU A 32 2.02 -6.92 -6.64
CA GLU A 32 1.24 -8.13 -6.33
C GLU A 32 -0.25 -7.85 -6.20
N LEU A 33 -0.63 -6.61 -5.85
CA LEU A 33 -2.04 -6.23 -5.75
C LEU A 33 -2.76 -6.36 -7.11
N PRO A 34 -4.03 -6.83 -7.10
CA PRO A 34 -4.86 -6.83 -8.28
C PRO A 34 -5.15 -5.39 -8.72
N VAL A 35 -5.42 -5.21 -10.01
CA VAL A 35 -5.89 -3.92 -10.53
C VAL A 35 -7.26 -3.63 -9.90
N PRO A 36 -7.47 -2.43 -9.33
CA PRO A 36 -8.72 -2.12 -8.67
C PRO A 36 -9.86 -2.05 -9.71
N PRO A 37 -11.04 -2.62 -9.41
CA PRO A 37 -12.16 -2.66 -10.35
C PRO A 37 -12.85 -1.30 -10.52
N VAL A 38 -12.65 -0.39 -9.57
CA VAL A 38 -13.16 0.99 -9.54
C VAL A 38 -12.09 1.90 -8.95
N MET A 39 -12.37 3.20 -8.79
CA MET A 39 -11.44 4.13 -8.14
C MET A 39 -11.10 3.66 -6.71
N PHE A 40 -9.83 3.34 -6.47
CA PHE A 40 -9.30 2.94 -5.16
C PHE A 40 -8.19 3.88 -4.72
N TYR A 41 -8.07 4.05 -3.41
CA TYR A 41 -7.08 4.92 -2.81
C TYR A 41 -6.03 4.11 -2.05
N PHE A 42 -4.76 4.39 -2.35
CA PHE A 42 -3.62 4.03 -1.52
C PHE A 42 -3.48 5.06 -0.40
N PHE A 43 -3.74 4.62 0.83
CA PHE A 43 -3.62 5.43 2.03
C PHE A 43 -2.35 5.06 2.79
N CYS A 44 -1.49 6.04 3.08
CA CYS A 44 -0.19 5.78 3.71
C CYS A 44 0.27 6.91 4.64
N ASP A 45 1.19 6.59 5.54
CA ASP A 45 1.86 7.58 6.38
C ASP A 45 2.94 8.36 5.62
N CYS A 46 3.34 9.50 6.18
CA CYS A 46 4.32 10.41 5.59
C CYS A 46 5.67 9.78 5.23
N TRP A 47 6.07 8.65 5.84
CA TRP A 47 7.34 7.99 5.50
C TRP A 47 7.26 7.21 4.18
N TYR A 48 6.06 6.93 3.67
CA TYR A 48 5.84 6.25 2.39
C TYR A 48 5.41 7.19 1.26
N VAL A 49 5.37 8.50 1.52
CA VAL A 49 5.13 9.55 0.51
C VAL A 49 6.42 9.80 -0.28
N SER A 50 6.85 8.77 -1.02
CA SER A 50 7.94 8.89 -1.98
C SER A 50 7.40 8.79 -3.40
N GLU A 51 7.98 9.56 -4.32
CA GLU A 51 7.60 9.54 -5.74
C GLU A 51 7.61 8.12 -6.31
N LYS A 52 8.59 7.30 -5.92
CA LYS A 52 8.69 5.89 -6.33
C LYS A 52 7.46 5.08 -5.94
N ILE A 53 6.99 5.23 -4.69
CA ILE A 53 5.81 4.49 -4.19
C ILE A 53 4.56 5.00 -4.89
N ILE A 54 4.36 6.32 -4.91
CA ILE A 54 3.19 6.97 -5.52
C ILE A 54 3.04 6.53 -6.99
N ASN A 55 4.13 6.60 -7.76
CA ASN A 55 4.13 6.20 -9.17
C ASN A 55 3.82 4.71 -9.35
N THR A 56 4.31 3.85 -8.45
CA THR A 56 4.05 2.40 -8.54
C THR A 56 2.56 2.10 -8.33
N PHE A 57 1.94 2.76 -7.36
CA PHE A 57 0.50 2.63 -7.11
C PHE A 57 -0.35 3.30 -8.20
N ALA A 58 0.09 4.43 -8.73
CA ALA A 58 -0.57 5.12 -9.85
C ALA A 58 -0.59 4.26 -11.12
N VAL A 59 0.53 3.62 -11.47
CA VAL A 59 0.60 2.66 -12.60
C VAL A 59 -0.37 1.49 -12.40
N LYS A 60 -0.62 1.10 -11.15
CA LYS A 60 -1.61 0.06 -10.82
C LYS A 60 -3.06 0.54 -10.78
N GLY A 61 -3.32 1.83 -10.97
CA GLY A 61 -4.66 2.40 -10.98
C GLY A 61 -5.16 2.90 -9.61
N PHE A 62 -4.27 3.06 -8.63
CA PHE A 62 -4.60 3.64 -7.33
C PHE A 62 -4.30 5.13 -7.26
N HIS A 63 -5.15 5.88 -6.58
CA HIS A 63 -4.89 7.28 -6.20
C HIS A 63 -4.24 7.35 -4.82
N THR A 64 -3.29 8.25 -4.59
CA THR A 64 -2.64 8.34 -3.27
C THR A 64 -3.29 9.41 -2.39
N ILE A 65 -3.54 9.06 -1.12
CA ILE A 65 -3.87 9.99 -0.04
C ILE A 65 -2.86 9.74 1.09
N SER A 66 -2.26 10.80 1.61
CA SER A 66 -1.33 10.72 2.75
C SER A 66 -1.80 11.58 3.91
N VAL A 67 -1.40 11.19 5.13
CA VAL A 67 -1.62 11.94 6.39
C VAL A 67 -0.28 12.37 6.98
#